data_AF-A0A964VEU7-F1
#
_entry.id   AF-A0A964VEU7-F1
#
_cell.length_a   1.000
_cell.length_b   1.000
_cell.length_c   1.000
_cell.angle_alpha   90.00
_cell.angle_beta   90.00
_cell.angle_gamma   90.00
#
_symmetry.space_group_name_H-M   'P 1'
#
loop_
_entity.id
_entity.type
_entity.pdbx_description
1 polymer ?
#
loop_
_entity_poly.entity_id
_entity_poly.type
_entity_poly.pdbx_seq_one_letter_code
_entity_poly.pdbx_strand_id
1 'polypeptide(L)'
;MSKALLVRSVFLTLGVLLLGIRTDAAAQQRDTVLVVTPVPTRAEGSVRLPDVDRGTTPGGAFVRALLIPGWGHASVGAYTRGGFYFAAETTTAFLLARTMRRLALAKDARDLREEGLRESLLASGASPDSVAALVDGDPRVARSRRLVRSRRQQVEDWAALGVFAMFLSGADAFVSAHLRNFPEPVSATLEVAPGSAGVTVGLRLPVGRPHRGR
;
A
#
# COMPACT_ATOMS: atom_id res chain seq x y z
N MET A 1 -4.54 -26.03 -25.40
CA MET A 1 -4.50 -24.63 -24.89
C MET A 1 -4.25 -24.66 -23.40
N SER A 2 -3.07 -24.23 -22.97
CA SER A 2 -2.52 -24.51 -21.64
C SER A 2 -2.76 -23.35 -20.67
N LYS A 3 -3.33 -23.65 -19.49
CA LYS A 3 -3.65 -22.72 -18.39
C LYS A 3 -2.42 -21.95 -17.83
N ALA A 4 -1.20 -22.33 -18.24
CA ALA A 4 0.06 -21.72 -17.80
C ALA A 4 0.36 -20.33 -18.39
N LEU A 5 -0.33 -19.92 -19.46
CA LEU A 5 -0.09 -18.62 -20.11
C LEU A 5 -0.89 -17.47 -19.48
N LEU A 6 -1.99 -17.76 -18.78
CA LEU A 6 -2.85 -16.71 -18.21
C LEU A 6 -2.25 -16.09 -16.92
N VAL A 7 -1.51 -16.89 -16.14
CA VAL A 7 -0.90 -16.44 -14.86
C VAL A 7 0.38 -15.63 -15.09
N ARG A 8 1.02 -15.74 -16.27
CA ARG A 8 2.23 -14.99 -16.61
C ARG A 8 1.95 -13.53 -17.03
N SER A 9 0.76 -13.22 -17.56
CA SER A 9 0.45 -11.87 -18.04
C SER A 9 0.03 -10.88 -16.94
N VAL A 10 -0.39 -11.34 -15.76
CA VAL A 10 -0.74 -10.43 -14.65
C VAL A 10 0.51 -9.93 -13.90
N PHE A 11 1.61 -10.68 -13.95
CA PHE A 11 2.87 -10.30 -13.27
C PHE A 11 3.81 -9.42 -14.11
N LEU A 12 3.52 -9.23 -15.41
CA LEU A 12 4.44 -8.52 -16.32
C LEU A 12 4.14 -7.02 -16.44
N THR A 13 3.05 -6.52 -15.86
CA THR A 13 2.74 -5.08 -15.79
C THR A 13 3.13 -4.41 -14.47
N LEU A 14 3.60 -5.16 -13.46
CA LEU A 14 3.99 -4.62 -12.15
C LEU A 14 5.52 -4.53 -11.92
N GLY A 15 6.33 -5.01 -12.88
CA GLY A 15 7.78 -5.23 -12.67
C GLY A 15 8.75 -4.27 -13.36
N VAL A 16 8.29 -3.25 -14.11
CA VAL A 16 9.18 -2.42 -14.96
C VAL A 16 9.34 -0.96 -14.52
N LEU A 17 8.78 -0.53 -13.38
CA LEU A 17 8.99 0.85 -12.90
C LEU A 17 9.76 0.90 -11.57
N LEU A 18 10.94 0.29 -11.55
CA LEU A 18 11.88 0.32 -10.41
C LEU A 18 13.27 0.85 -10.78
N LEU A 19 13.36 1.75 -11.77
CA LEU A 19 14.61 2.43 -12.09
C LEU A 19 14.44 3.94 -12.21
N GLY A 20 14.89 4.65 -11.18
CA GLY A 20 15.36 6.04 -11.28
C GLY A 20 14.32 7.15 -11.09
N ILE A 21 13.90 7.42 -9.86
CA ILE A 21 13.46 8.77 -9.49
C ILE A 21 14.54 9.36 -8.58
N ARG A 22 15.47 10.10 -9.19
CA ARG A 22 16.23 11.13 -8.48
C ARG A 22 15.27 12.28 -8.23
N THR A 23 14.98 12.57 -6.96
CA THR A 23 14.17 13.72 -6.56
C THR A 23 15.03 14.98 -6.59
N ASP A 24 15.11 15.61 -7.75
CA ASP A 24 15.35 17.06 -7.82
C ASP A 24 13.99 17.71 -8.11
N ALA A 25 13.24 17.99 -7.04
CA ALA A 25 12.03 18.78 -7.11
C ALA A 25 12.40 20.26 -7.23
N ALA A 26 12.87 20.66 -8.41
CA ALA A 26 13.03 22.07 -8.76
C ALA A 26 11.65 22.66 -9.09
N ALA A 27 11.35 23.77 -8.43
CA ALA A 27 10.16 24.59 -8.57
C ALA A 27 9.80 24.86 -10.04
N GLN A 28 8.58 24.51 -10.46
CA GLN A 28 7.99 25.09 -11.66
C GLN A 28 6.91 26.08 -11.26
N GLN A 29 7.40 27.30 -11.00
CA GLN A 29 6.62 28.53 -10.95
C GLN A 29 6.10 28.80 -12.37
N ARG A 30 4.77 28.82 -12.54
CA ARG A 30 4.15 29.19 -13.82
C ARG A 30 4.22 30.70 -13.99
N ASP A 31 4.86 31.12 -15.07
CA ASP A 31 5.08 32.50 -15.45
C ASP A 31 3.82 33.16 -16.01
N THR A 32 3.74 34.48 -15.82
CA THR A 32 2.56 35.31 -16.10
C THR A 32 2.44 35.61 -17.59
N VAL A 33 1.23 35.50 -18.16
CA VAL A 33 0.89 36.18 -19.43
C VAL A 33 -0.09 37.29 -19.12
N LEU A 34 0.32 38.50 -19.46
CA LEU A 34 -0.45 39.73 -19.36
C LEU A 34 -1.12 40.03 -20.71
N VAL A 35 -2.20 40.84 -20.65
CA VAL A 35 -2.90 41.61 -21.70
C VAL A 35 -3.91 40.80 -22.56
N VAL A 36 -5.14 41.23 -22.89
CA VAL A 36 -5.76 42.56 -23.10
C VAL A 36 -7.27 42.52 -22.79
N THR A 37 -7.81 43.60 -22.19
CA THR A 37 -9.26 43.83 -21.96
C THR A 37 -9.99 44.46 -23.15
N PRO A 38 -11.20 43.98 -23.49
CA PRO A 38 -12.27 44.81 -24.06
C PRO A 38 -13.45 45.01 -23.06
N VAL A 39 -14.00 46.23 -23.03
CA VAL A 39 -15.10 46.73 -22.17
C VAL A 39 -16.44 46.65 -22.97
N PRO A 40 -17.63 46.78 -22.36
CA PRO A 40 -18.50 45.73 -21.85
C PRO A 40 -19.80 45.52 -22.70
N THR A 41 -20.33 44.29 -22.74
CA THR A 41 -21.74 44.08 -23.14
C THR A 41 -22.47 43.36 -22.00
N ARG A 42 -23.44 44.07 -21.42
CA ARG A 42 -24.31 43.59 -20.34
C ARG A 42 -25.24 42.50 -20.87
N ALA A 43 -24.79 41.25 -20.78
CA ALA A 43 -25.67 40.10 -20.76
C ALA A 43 -25.95 39.76 -19.29
N GLU A 44 -27.22 39.72 -18.91
CA GLU A 44 -27.63 39.27 -17.58
C GLU A 44 -27.01 37.91 -17.31
N GLY A 45 -26.18 37.86 -16.26
CA GLY A 45 -25.31 36.75 -15.98
C GLY A 45 -26.11 35.49 -15.70
N SER A 46 -25.95 34.48 -16.55
CA SER A 46 -25.99 33.13 -16.03
C SER A 46 -24.88 33.06 -14.97
N VAL A 47 -25.28 32.93 -13.71
CA VAL A 47 -24.35 32.61 -12.64
C VAL A 47 -23.71 31.29 -13.05
N ARG A 48 -22.50 31.34 -13.62
CA ARG A 48 -21.64 30.16 -13.68
C ARG A 48 -21.34 29.84 -12.23
N LEU A 49 -22.09 28.90 -11.68
CA LEU A 49 -21.65 28.15 -10.51
C LEU A 49 -20.20 27.76 -10.79
N PRO A 50 -19.26 27.95 -9.86
CA PRO A 50 -17.90 27.46 -10.04
C PRO A 50 -17.99 26.01 -10.51
N ASP A 51 -17.22 25.67 -11.54
CA ASP A 51 -17.16 24.30 -12.03
C ASP A 51 -16.95 23.43 -10.81
N VAL A 52 -18.00 22.69 -10.40
CA VAL A 52 -17.88 21.74 -9.31
C VAL A 52 -17.01 20.70 -9.95
N ASP A 53 -15.69 20.83 -9.76
CA ASP A 53 -14.74 19.80 -10.10
C ASP A 53 -15.43 18.53 -9.64
N ARG A 54 -15.77 17.65 -10.59
CA ARG A 54 -16.35 16.34 -10.27
C ARG A 54 -15.21 15.49 -9.72
N GLY A 55 -14.57 16.02 -8.68
CA GLY A 55 -13.51 15.42 -7.95
C GLY A 55 -14.01 14.11 -7.42
N THR A 56 -13.10 13.17 -7.32
CA THR A 56 -13.35 11.84 -6.80
C THR A 56 -14.10 11.94 -5.48
N THR A 57 -15.29 11.34 -5.43
CA THR A 57 -16.05 11.27 -4.18
C THR A 57 -15.23 10.50 -3.14
N PRO A 58 -15.35 10.79 -1.84
CA PRO A 58 -14.62 10.07 -0.82
C PRO A 58 -14.83 8.55 -0.85
N GLY A 59 -16.07 8.11 -1.10
CA GLY A 59 -16.36 6.69 -1.31
C GLY A 59 -15.68 6.13 -2.57
N GLY A 60 -15.62 6.91 -3.66
CA GLY A 60 -14.89 6.54 -4.87
C GLY A 60 -13.37 6.43 -4.67
N ALA A 61 -12.79 7.32 -3.86
CA ALA A 61 -11.36 7.28 -3.51
C ALA A 61 -11.02 6.05 -2.65
N PHE A 62 -11.88 5.71 -1.68
CA PHE A 62 -11.75 4.50 -0.85
C PHE A 62 -11.74 3.22 -1.71
N VAL A 63 -12.76 3.05 -2.56
CA VAL A 63 -12.88 1.84 -3.40
C VAL A 63 -11.69 1.70 -4.34
N ARG A 64 -11.20 2.81 -4.92
CA ARG A 64 -10.01 2.78 -5.78
C ARG A 64 -8.75 2.36 -5.04
N ALA A 65 -8.55 2.83 -3.80
CA ALA A 65 -7.42 2.42 -2.97
C ALA A 65 -7.48 0.93 -2.59
N LEU A 66 -8.69 0.40 -2.34
CA LEU A 66 -8.89 -1.01 -2.03
C LEU A 66 -8.66 -1.93 -3.25
N LEU A 67 -9.03 -1.47 -4.44
CA LEU A 67 -8.89 -2.23 -5.69
C LEU A 67 -7.47 -2.23 -6.24
N ILE A 68 -6.82 -1.06 -6.24
CA ILE A 68 -5.45 -0.89 -6.72
C ILE A 68 -4.66 -0.13 -5.66
N PRO A 69 -3.68 -0.80 -5.03
CA PRO A 69 -2.70 -0.18 -4.13
C PRO A 69 -2.25 1.21 -4.60
N GLY A 70 -2.48 2.24 -3.79
CA GLY A 70 -2.09 3.63 -4.09
C GLY A 70 -2.96 4.40 -5.10
N TRP A 71 -3.91 3.78 -5.82
CA TRP A 71 -4.70 4.45 -6.87
C TRP A 71 -5.72 5.45 -6.32
N GLY A 72 -6.28 5.17 -5.14
CA GLY A 72 -7.18 6.11 -4.46
C GLY A 72 -6.51 7.45 -4.17
N HIS A 73 -5.28 7.45 -3.68
CA HIS A 73 -4.52 8.67 -3.39
C HIS A 73 -4.12 9.46 -4.63
N ALA A 74 -3.70 8.76 -5.70
CA ALA A 74 -3.38 9.40 -6.97
C ALA A 74 -4.57 10.18 -7.55
N SER A 75 -5.80 9.67 -7.35
CA SER A 75 -7.02 10.35 -7.81
C SER A 75 -7.39 11.62 -7.04
N VAL A 76 -6.81 11.83 -5.85
CA VAL A 76 -7.03 13.01 -5.00
C VAL A 76 -5.80 13.95 -5.04
N GLY A 77 -4.83 13.68 -5.93
CA GLY A 77 -3.59 14.45 -6.05
C GLY A 77 -2.56 14.19 -4.93
N ALA A 78 -2.83 13.21 -4.05
CA ALA A 78 -1.98 12.86 -2.91
C ALA A 78 -0.91 11.82 -3.29
N TYR A 79 -0.08 12.12 -4.28
CA TYR A 79 0.88 11.14 -4.86
C TYR A 79 1.90 10.59 -3.87
N THR A 80 2.39 11.41 -2.92
CA THR A 80 3.35 10.97 -1.89
C THR A 80 2.75 9.91 -0.97
N ARG A 81 1.50 10.10 -0.53
CA ARG A 81 0.74 9.13 0.26
C ARG A 81 0.45 7.87 -0.55
N GLY A 82 0.05 8.03 -1.81
CA GLY A 82 -0.16 6.90 -2.73
C GLY A 82 1.10 6.05 -2.91
N GLY A 83 2.26 6.68 -3.06
CA GLY A 83 3.55 5.99 -3.15
C GLY A 83 3.91 5.22 -1.88
N PHE A 84 3.65 5.79 -0.71
CA PHE A 84 3.89 5.12 0.58
C PHE A 84 3.07 3.82 0.71
N TYR A 85 1.75 3.90 0.49
CA TYR A 85 0.88 2.72 0.58
C TYR A 85 1.21 1.67 -0.47
N PHE A 86 1.45 2.09 -1.72
CA PHE A 86 1.88 1.17 -2.77
C PHE A 86 3.15 0.38 -2.39
N ALA A 87 4.16 1.05 -1.84
CA ALA A 87 5.40 0.40 -1.43
C ALA A 87 5.18 -0.58 -0.26
N ALA A 88 4.38 -0.18 0.73
CA ALA A 88 4.05 -1.01 1.89
C ALA A 88 3.24 -2.26 1.48
N GLU A 89 2.21 -2.07 0.66
CA GLU A 89 1.33 -3.14 0.15
C GLU A 89 2.11 -4.10 -0.76
N THR A 90 2.95 -3.59 -1.65
CA THR A 90 3.80 -4.42 -2.54
C THR A 90 4.80 -5.24 -1.74
N THR A 91 5.44 -4.63 -0.73
CA THR A 91 6.38 -5.33 0.15
C THR A 91 5.68 -6.43 0.94
N THR A 92 4.51 -6.14 1.49
CA THR A 92 3.69 -7.13 2.23
C THR A 92 3.27 -8.28 1.32
N ALA A 93 2.79 -7.98 0.10
CA ALA A 93 2.43 -8.99 -0.89
C ALA A 93 3.63 -9.86 -1.30
N PHE A 94 4.81 -9.26 -1.49
CA PHE A 94 6.04 -10.00 -1.78
C PHE A 94 6.41 -10.95 -0.62
N LEU A 95 6.35 -10.48 0.63
CA LEU A 95 6.66 -11.29 1.80
C LEU A 95 5.66 -12.42 2.00
N LEU A 96 4.38 -12.18 1.74
CA LEU A 96 3.35 -13.20 1.72
C LEU A 96 3.66 -14.28 0.67
N ALA A 97 3.90 -13.88 -0.59
CA ALA A 97 4.21 -14.81 -1.68
C ALA A 97 5.49 -15.62 -1.41
N ARG A 98 6.55 -14.97 -0.90
CA ARG A 98 7.79 -15.64 -0.49
C ARG A 98 7.53 -16.67 0.61
N THR A 99 6.68 -16.35 1.58
CA THR A 99 6.37 -17.24 2.71
C THR A 99 5.50 -18.42 2.26
N MET A 100 4.55 -18.20 1.36
CA MET A 100 3.77 -19.29 0.73
C MET A 100 4.66 -20.30 0.01
N ARG A 101 5.66 -19.85 -0.76
CA ARG A 101 6.64 -20.74 -1.40
C ARG A 101 7.45 -21.53 -0.38
N ARG A 102 7.87 -20.87 0.72
CA ARG A 102 8.60 -21.52 1.81
C ARG A 102 7.75 -22.54 2.56
N LEU A 103 6.45 -22.30 2.68
CA LEU A 103 5.50 -23.26 3.25
C LEU A 103 5.37 -24.50 2.36
N ALA A 104 5.25 -24.32 1.04
CA ALA A 104 5.19 -25.43 0.09
C ALA A 104 6.45 -26.31 0.20
N LEU A 105 7.63 -25.71 0.10
CA LEU A 105 8.91 -26.42 0.25
C LEU A 105 9.04 -27.12 1.62
N ALA A 106 8.52 -26.52 2.69
CA ALA A 106 8.55 -27.13 4.01
C ALA A 106 7.62 -28.35 4.12
N LYS A 107 6.48 -28.33 3.42
CA LYS A 107 5.56 -29.48 3.33
C LYS A 107 6.20 -30.62 2.53
N ASP A 108 6.72 -30.31 1.35
CA ASP A 108 7.38 -31.32 0.49
C ASP A 108 8.55 -31.98 1.24
N ALA A 109 9.38 -31.16 1.91
CA ALA A 109 10.50 -31.69 2.68
C ALA A 109 10.08 -32.44 3.95
N ARG A 110 8.88 -32.19 4.51
CA ARG A 110 8.33 -33.00 5.60
C ARG A 110 7.88 -34.35 5.04
N ASP A 111 7.15 -34.35 3.93
CA ASP A 111 6.55 -35.55 3.33
C ASP A 111 7.63 -36.54 2.92
N LEU A 112 8.66 -36.08 2.20
CA LEU A 112 9.84 -36.91 1.86
C LEU A 112 10.55 -37.50 3.09
N ARG A 113 10.56 -36.79 4.22
CA ARG A 113 11.17 -37.30 5.46
C ARG A 113 10.31 -38.34 6.15
N GLU A 114 8.99 -38.11 6.20
CA GLU A 114 8.04 -39.05 6.78
C GLU A 114 8.03 -40.36 5.97
N GLU A 115 8.00 -40.26 4.64
CA GLU A 115 8.08 -41.40 3.72
C GLU A 115 9.41 -42.15 3.84
N GLY A 116 10.55 -41.45 3.76
CA GLY A 116 11.86 -42.10 3.86
C GLY A 116 12.09 -42.78 5.22
N LEU A 117 11.59 -42.20 6.33
CA LEU A 117 11.64 -42.85 7.64
C LEU A 117 10.72 -44.08 7.68
N ARG A 118 9.50 -43.96 7.15
CA ARG A 118 8.54 -45.07 7.08
C ARG A 118 9.13 -46.26 6.31
N GLU A 119 9.73 -46.01 5.16
CA GLU A 119 10.39 -47.01 4.34
C GLU A 119 11.57 -47.66 5.07
N SER A 120 12.42 -46.86 5.71
CA SER A 120 13.55 -47.36 6.50
C SER A 120 13.10 -48.25 7.68
N LEU A 121 12.01 -47.88 8.36
CA LEU A 121 11.46 -48.66 9.47
C LEU A 121 10.90 -50.00 8.99
N LEU A 122 10.14 -50.00 7.90
CA LEU A 122 9.62 -51.22 7.27
C LEU A 122 10.76 -52.13 6.80
N ALA A 123 11.80 -51.57 6.16
CA ALA A 123 12.98 -52.33 5.74
C ALA A 123 13.76 -52.93 6.92
N SER A 124 13.72 -52.29 8.10
CA SER A 124 14.31 -52.81 9.33
C SER A 124 13.45 -53.86 10.06
N GLY A 125 12.29 -54.22 9.51
CA GLY A 125 11.39 -55.23 10.09
C GLY A 125 10.43 -54.69 11.16
N ALA A 126 10.25 -53.37 11.26
CA ALA A 126 9.25 -52.80 12.16
C ALA A 126 7.84 -53.24 11.72
N SER A 127 7.01 -53.65 12.69
CA SER A 127 5.63 -54.03 12.41
C SER A 127 4.83 -52.83 11.86
N PRO A 128 3.93 -53.02 10.87
CA PRO A 128 3.14 -51.94 10.30
C PRO A 128 2.40 -51.08 11.34
N ASP A 129 1.94 -51.70 12.43
CA ASP A 129 1.22 -51.04 13.51
C ASP A 129 2.14 -50.14 14.36
N SER A 130 3.41 -50.55 14.55
CA SER A 130 4.41 -49.76 15.29
C SER A 130 5.00 -48.59 14.49
N VAL A 131 4.97 -48.65 13.16
CA VAL A 131 5.62 -47.66 12.28
C VAL A 131 5.04 -46.27 12.49
N ALA A 132 3.71 -46.13 12.62
CA ALA A 132 3.09 -44.83 12.83
C ALA A 132 3.56 -44.18 14.14
N ALA A 133 3.60 -44.94 15.23
CA ALA A 133 4.07 -44.47 16.53
C ALA A 133 5.55 -44.07 16.50
N LEU A 134 6.39 -44.82 15.78
CA LEU A 134 7.82 -44.53 15.63
C LEU A 134 8.06 -43.26 14.78
N VAL A 135 7.32 -43.08 13.69
CA VAL A 135 7.39 -41.85 12.87
C VAL A 135 6.94 -40.63 13.67
N ASP A 136 5.87 -40.75 14.45
CA ASP A 136 5.38 -39.66 15.30
C ASP A 136 6.35 -39.31 16.43
N GLY A 137 7.07 -40.30 16.97
CA GLY A 137 8.11 -40.12 17.98
C GLY A 137 9.42 -39.56 17.45
N ASP A 138 9.65 -39.56 16.14
CA ASP A 138 10.93 -39.15 15.56
C ASP A 138 11.16 -37.62 15.71
N PRO A 139 12.29 -37.19 16.32
CA PRO A 139 12.58 -35.78 16.54
C PRO A 139 12.71 -34.95 15.25
N ARG A 140 13.14 -35.57 14.14
CA ARG A 140 13.34 -34.91 12.84
C ARG A 140 12.00 -34.65 12.17
N VAL A 141 11.08 -35.61 12.22
CA VAL A 141 9.67 -35.46 11.78
C VAL A 141 8.96 -34.41 12.64
N ALA A 142 9.12 -34.46 13.96
CA ALA A 142 8.57 -33.44 14.84
C ALA A 142 9.10 -32.03 14.51
N ARG A 143 10.39 -31.90 14.18
CA ARG A 143 10.99 -30.62 13.77
C ARG A 143 10.44 -30.11 12.43
N SER A 144 10.27 -30.97 11.43
CA SER A 144 9.71 -30.56 10.13
C SER A 144 8.25 -30.13 10.27
N ARG A 145 7.43 -30.85 11.06
CA ARG A 145 6.05 -30.45 11.39
C ARG A 145 5.98 -29.09 12.09
N ARG A 146 6.88 -28.82 13.06
CA ARG A 146 6.99 -27.49 13.70
C ARG A 146 7.33 -26.40 12.70
N LEU A 147 8.24 -26.67 11.75
CA LEU A 147 8.61 -25.72 10.70
C LEU A 147 7.40 -25.40 9.80
N VAL A 148 6.66 -26.42 9.34
CA VAL A 148 5.44 -26.23 8.53
C VAL A 148 4.43 -25.35 9.27
N ARG A 149 4.18 -25.64 10.56
CA ARG A 149 3.27 -24.84 11.40
C ARG A 149 3.73 -23.39 11.49
N SER A 150 5.01 -23.16 11.75
CA SER A 150 5.58 -21.81 11.81
C SER A 150 5.44 -21.05 10.49
N ARG A 151 5.68 -21.70 9.34
CA ARG A 151 5.48 -21.06 8.02
C ARG A 151 4.02 -20.74 7.74
N ARG A 152 3.10 -21.61 8.17
CA ARG A 152 1.67 -21.36 8.04
C ARG A 152 1.25 -20.13 8.83
N GLN A 153 1.69 -20.03 10.08
CA GLN A 153 1.43 -18.85 10.91
C GLN A 153 1.97 -17.57 10.26
N GLN A 154 3.21 -17.61 9.73
CA GLN A 154 3.76 -16.46 9.00
C GLN A 154 2.90 -16.06 7.79
N VAL A 155 2.30 -17.02 7.06
CA VAL A 155 1.37 -16.71 5.95
C VAL A 155 0.13 -16.00 6.48
N GLU A 156 -0.45 -16.49 7.58
CA GLU A 156 -1.62 -15.89 8.23
C GLU A 156 -1.31 -14.46 8.72
N ASP A 157 -0.14 -14.24 9.33
CA ASP A 157 0.32 -12.94 9.81
C ASP A 157 0.50 -11.93 8.65
N TRP A 158 1.18 -12.33 7.58
CA TRP A 158 1.38 -11.46 6.41
C TRP A 158 0.07 -11.18 5.66
N ALA A 159 -0.84 -12.15 5.62
CA ALA A 159 -2.16 -11.96 5.02
C ALA A 159 -2.99 -10.95 5.85
N ALA A 160 -3.00 -11.10 7.18
CA ALA A 160 -3.69 -10.17 8.07
C ALA A 160 -3.13 -8.75 7.94
N LEU A 161 -1.79 -8.60 7.91
CA LEU A 161 -1.14 -7.31 7.70
C LEU A 161 -1.50 -6.70 6.33
N GLY A 162 -1.53 -7.51 5.27
CA GLY A 162 -1.88 -7.05 3.93
C GLY A 162 -3.32 -6.53 3.86
N VAL A 163 -4.26 -7.25 4.45
CA VAL A 163 -5.66 -6.81 4.55
C VAL A 163 -5.75 -5.53 5.37
N PHE A 164 -5.10 -5.47 6.54
CA PHE A 164 -5.08 -4.27 7.37
C PHE A 164 -4.52 -3.05 6.62
N ALA A 165 -3.41 -3.21 5.90
CA ALA A 165 -2.80 -2.15 5.12
C ALA A 165 -3.74 -1.62 4.02
N MET A 166 -4.47 -2.51 3.33
CA MET A 166 -5.47 -2.12 2.32
C MET A 166 -6.59 -1.27 2.93
N PHE A 167 -7.12 -1.68 4.09
CA PHE A 167 -8.15 -0.90 4.77
C PHE A 167 -7.63 0.44 5.28
N LEU A 168 -6.40 0.47 5.81
CA LEU A 168 -5.76 1.70 6.27
C LEU A 168 -5.53 2.68 5.12
N SER A 169 -5.03 2.20 3.99
CA SER A 169 -4.86 2.94 2.73
C SER A 169 -6.20 3.52 2.25
N GLY A 170 -7.25 2.68 2.20
CA GLY A 170 -8.61 3.12 1.89
C GLY A 170 -9.11 4.22 2.82
N ALA A 171 -8.95 4.05 4.13
CA ALA A 171 -9.38 5.03 5.13
C ALA A 171 -8.65 6.37 4.98
N ASP A 172 -7.33 6.37 4.77
CA ASP A 172 -6.58 7.61 4.54
C ASP A 172 -6.99 8.28 3.22
N ALA A 173 -7.27 7.50 2.16
CA ALA A 173 -7.78 8.05 0.90
C ALA A 173 -9.17 8.69 1.07
N PHE A 174 -10.06 8.05 1.84
CA PHE A 174 -11.37 8.58 2.17
C PHE A 174 -11.30 9.90 2.95
N VAL A 175 -10.43 9.98 3.96
CA VAL A 175 -10.20 11.20 4.74
C VAL A 175 -9.58 12.28 3.86
N SER A 176 -8.58 11.94 3.04
CA SER A 176 -7.94 12.89 2.11
C SER A 176 -8.94 13.48 1.13
N ALA A 177 -9.87 12.68 0.61
CA ALA A 177 -10.92 13.15 -0.27
C ALA A 177 -11.92 14.08 0.44
N HIS A 178 -12.25 13.82 1.71
CA HIS A 178 -13.08 14.74 2.51
C HIS A 178 -12.39 16.09 2.74
N LEU A 179 -11.08 16.05 2.98
CA LEU A 179 -10.30 17.25 3.27
C LEU A 179 -9.94 18.07 2.03
N ARG A 180 -10.21 17.56 0.82
CA ARG A 180 -9.82 18.19 -0.45
C ARG A 180 -10.38 19.61 -0.64
N ASN A 181 -11.57 19.89 -0.10
CA ASN A 181 -12.26 21.17 -0.28
C ASN A 181 -12.06 22.14 0.90
N PHE A 182 -11.21 21.80 1.87
CA PHE A 182 -10.91 22.72 2.96
C PHE A 182 -9.94 23.80 2.48
N PRO A 183 -10.15 25.08 2.88
CA PRO A 183 -9.25 26.17 2.54
C PRO A 183 -7.83 25.89 3.02
N GLU A 184 -6.85 26.47 2.32
CA GLU A 184 -5.41 26.16 2.46
C GLU A 184 -4.97 26.09 3.92
N PRO A 185 -4.26 25.01 4.33
CA PRO A 185 -3.88 24.84 5.72
C PRO A 185 -2.94 25.97 6.16
N VAL A 186 -3.16 26.41 7.40
CA VAL A 186 -2.26 27.24 8.18
C VAL A 186 -0.84 26.71 8.03
N SER A 187 0.03 27.46 7.36
CA SER A 187 1.40 27.04 7.15
C SER A 187 2.13 27.09 8.49
N ALA A 188 2.53 25.91 9.00
CA ALA A 188 3.41 25.81 10.16
C ALA A 188 4.85 25.73 9.64
N THR A 189 5.60 26.82 9.77
CA THR A 189 7.03 26.80 9.44
C THR A 189 7.78 26.36 10.69
N LEU A 190 8.44 25.21 10.59
CA LEU A 190 9.40 24.75 11.58
C LEU A 190 10.76 25.33 11.21
N GLU A 191 11.13 26.43 11.86
CA GLU A 191 12.50 26.96 11.78
C GLU A 191 13.30 26.43 12.97
N VAL A 192 14.37 25.69 12.67
CA VAL A 192 15.37 25.32 13.67
C VAL A 192 16.30 26.51 13.82
N ALA A 193 16.19 27.23 14.94
CA ALA A 193 16.98 28.44 15.18
C ALA A 193 18.48 28.06 15.28
N PRO A 194 19.38 28.67 14.48
CA PRO A 194 20.80 28.36 14.55
C PRO A 194 21.35 28.75 15.93
N GLY A 195 21.94 27.78 16.64
CA GLY A 195 22.65 28.03 17.91
C GLY A 195 21.84 27.88 19.20
N SER A 196 20.58 27.43 19.14
CA SER A 196 19.83 27.03 20.34
C SER A 196 19.17 25.66 20.14
N ALA A 197 19.14 24.84 21.18
CA ALA A 197 18.39 23.57 21.19
C ALA A 197 16.86 23.78 21.28
N GLY A 198 16.35 24.87 20.68
CA GLY A 198 14.95 25.24 20.68
C GLY A 198 14.32 24.98 19.31
N VAL A 199 13.13 24.38 19.32
CA VAL A 199 12.28 24.25 18.12
C VAL A 199 11.25 25.38 18.17
N THR A 200 11.30 26.30 17.22
CA THR A 200 10.31 27.38 17.11
C THR A 200 9.24 26.97 16.10
N VAL A 201 7.97 26.95 16.53
CA VAL A 201 6.82 26.66 15.67
C VAL A 201 6.09 27.95 15.36
N GLY A 202 6.19 28.43 14.12
CA GLY A 202 5.46 29.61 13.65
C GLY A 202 4.16 29.21 12.94
N LEU A 203 3.02 29.80 13.33
CA LEU A 203 1.71 29.57 12.72
C LEU A 203 1.30 30.81 11.90
N ARG A 204 1.01 30.67 10.59
CA ARG A 204 0.44 31.75 9.76
C ARG A 204 -1.04 31.51 9.44
N LEU A 205 -1.91 32.36 10.00
CA LEU A 205 -3.36 32.33 9.77
C LEU A 205 -3.77 33.40 8.74
N PRO A 206 -4.40 33.04 7.61
CA PRO A 206 -4.99 34.03 6.70
C PRO A 206 -6.25 34.62 7.32
N VAL A 207 -6.22 35.89 7.72
CA VAL A 207 -7.40 36.61 8.20
C VAL A 207 -8.10 37.25 7.00
N GLY A 208 -9.33 36.83 6.71
CA GLY A 208 -10.15 37.41 5.64
C GLY A 208 -10.35 38.93 5.84
N ARG A 209 -10.39 39.69 4.73
CA ARG A 209 -10.57 41.15 4.78
C ARG A 209 -11.85 41.51 5.55
N PRO A 210 -11.81 42.42 6.53
CA PRO A 210 -13.02 42.86 7.21
C PRO A 210 -13.97 43.52 6.21
N HIS A 211 -15.20 43.02 6.16
CA HIS A 211 -16.28 43.64 5.40
C HIS A 211 -16.55 45.03 6.01
N ARG A 212 -16.01 46.08 5.39
CA ARG A 212 -16.46 47.46 5.66
C ARG A 212 -17.77 47.66 4.91
N GLY A 213 -18.88 47.40 5.61
CA GLY A 213 -20.19 47.86 5.17
C GLY A 213 -20.18 49.38 5.06
N ARG A 214 -20.54 49.87 3.87
CA ARG A 214 -21.09 51.20 3.64
C ARG A 214 -22.32 51.02 2.77
#